data_AF-A0A7C5MVF1-F1
#
_entry.id   AF-A0A7C5MVF1-F1
#
_cell.length_a   1.000
_cell.length_b   1.000
_cell.length_c   1.000
_cell.angle_alpha   90.00
_cell.angle_beta   90.00
_cell.angle_gamma   90.00
#
_symmetry.space_group_name_H-M   'P 1'
#
loop_
_entity.id
_entity.type
_entity.pdbx_description
1 polymer ?
#
loop_
_entity_poly.entity_id
_entity_poly.type
_entity_poly.pdbx_seq_one_letter_code
_entity_poly.pdbx_strand_id
1 'polypeptide(L)'
;MKKIFYIFIFSVFFTITLFASDKLTVVGYVGNIEVKSGKKWVKLKIDDRISTNSTIRVKSIEDYVELLMPDNTIVRIPGGVEEKIALLIKNQPKTSKKDPAFLVVERTGVAGVRGGIGRPGPKAQNVQVKKAIVKGFVGECKILINDIWTNLTYGMELDYTNKIMISTSNYLLRLQLSDGNITNIYGPFEKTLEEFLKSEE
;
A
#
# COMPACT_ATOMS: atom_id res chain seq x y z
N MET A 1 14.47 14.92 47.60
CA MET A 1 13.53 15.30 46.51
C MET A 1 14.07 15.08 45.10
N LYS A 2 15.35 15.39 44.79
CA LYS A 2 15.92 15.20 43.43
C LYS A 2 15.82 13.77 42.87
N LYS A 3 15.99 12.71 43.69
CA LYS A 3 15.92 11.30 43.25
C LYS A 3 14.53 10.86 42.74
N ILE A 4 13.45 11.38 43.30
CA ILE A 4 12.07 11.04 42.90
C ILE A 4 11.73 11.65 41.54
N PHE A 5 12.26 12.84 41.27
CA PHE A 5 12.09 13.53 39.99
C PHE A 5 12.76 12.77 38.83
N TYR A 6 13.95 12.18 39.06
CA TYR A 6 14.60 11.33 38.05
C TYR A 6 13.84 10.03 37.78
N ILE A 7 13.23 9.41 38.80
CA ILE A 7 12.38 8.21 38.63
C ILE A 7 11.12 8.57 37.83
N PHE A 8 10.52 9.73 38.09
CA PHE A 8 9.34 10.21 37.37
C PHE A 8 9.66 10.54 35.91
N ILE A 9 10.78 11.22 35.64
CA ILE A 9 11.24 11.51 34.28
C ILE A 9 11.58 10.23 33.53
N PHE A 10 12.27 9.28 34.17
CA PHE A 10 12.59 8.00 33.56
C PHE A 10 11.32 7.20 33.24
N SER A 11 10.35 7.18 34.15
CA SER A 11 9.03 6.57 33.91
C SER A 11 8.28 7.23 32.76
N VAL A 12 8.25 8.56 32.69
CA VAL A 12 7.54 9.31 31.64
C VAL A 12 8.22 9.13 30.28
N PHE A 13 9.56 9.21 30.21
CA PHE A 13 10.30 8.95 28.98
C PHE A 13 10.16 7.50 28.52
N PHE A 14 10.18 6.53 29.43
CA PHE A 14 9.99 5.12 29.10
C PHE A 14 8.59 4.84 28.57
N THR A 15 7.55 5.50 29.12
CA THR A 15 6.20 5.42 28.55
C THR A 15 6.10 6.12 27.20
N ILE A 16 6.77 7.23 26.94
CA ILE A 16 6.64 7.94 25.65
C ILE A 16 7.38 7.19 24.53
N THR A 17 8.51 6.54 24.81
CA THR A 17 9.26 5.75 23.81
C THR A 17 8.65 4.38 23.52
N LEU A 18 7.89 3.79 24.45
CA LEU A 18 7.13 2.54 24.23
C LEU A 18 5.88 2.72 23.36
N PHE A 19 5.44 3.95 23.10
CA PHE A 19 4.35 4.26 22.16
C PHE A 19 4.89 4.76 20.80
N ALA A 20 6.04 4.22 20.36
CA ALA A 20 6.50 4.35 18.99
C ALA A 20 5.48 3.69 18.03
N SER A 21 4.48 4.47 17.62
CA SER A 21 3.41 4.14 16.66
C SER A 21 3.20 2.63 16.38
N ASP A 22 2.66 1.91 17.37
CA ASP A 22 2.17 0.51 17.27
C ASP A 22 1.00 0.35 16.27
N LYS A 23 0.72 1.37 15.46
CA LYS A 23 -0.40 1.43 14.54
C LYS A 23 0.04 1.02 13.15
N LEU A 24 -0.69 0.07 12.59
CA LEU A 24 -0.58 -0.43 11.23
C LEU A 24 -1.71 0.17 10.40
N THR A 25 -1.46 0.43 9.13
CA THR A 25 -2.48 0.96 8.22
C THR A 25 -2.99 -0.15 7.31
N VAL A 26 -4.30 -0.33 7.22
CA VAL A 26 -4.90 -1.29 6.28
C VAL A 26 -4.75 -0.76 4.86
N VAL A 27 -4.01 -1.48 4.01
CA VAL A 27 -3.76 -1.07 2.61
C VAL A 27 -4.40 -1.99 1.59
N GLY A 28 -4.76 -3.22 1.99
CA GLY A 28 -5.51 -4.11 1.11
C GLY A 28 -6.25 -5.19 1.87
N TYR A 29 -7.31 -5.73 1.30
CA TYR A 29 -7.93 -6.95 1.84
C TYR A 29 -8.84 -7.66 0.82
N VAL A 30 -9.08 -8.95 1.08
CA VAL A 30 -10.10 -9.78 0.43
C VAL A 30 -11.00 -10.36 1.52
N GLY A 31 -12.31 -10.28 1.29
CA GLY A 31 -13.32 -10.85 2.18
C GLY A 31 -13.70 -9.97 3.37
N ASN A 32 -14.17 -10.60 4.45
CA ASN A 32 -14.71 -9.91 5.63
C ASN A 32 -13.69 -9.90 6.77
N ILE A 33 -12.96 -8.78 6.90
CA ILE A 33 -11.93 -8.61 7.92
C ILE A 33 -12.47 -7.80 9.09
N GLU A 34 -12.32 -8.33 10.31
CA GLU A 34 -12.81 -7.70 11.53
C GLU A 34 -11.66 -7.53 12.54
N VAL A 35 -11.64 -6.42 13.27
CA VAL A 35 -10.74 -6.21 14.41
C VAL A 35 -11.55 -6.05 15.69
N LYS A 36 -11.01 -6.55 16.80
CA LYS A 36 -11.62 -6.40 18.12
C LYS A 36 -11.33 -5.01 18.69
N SER A 37 -12.38 -4.21 18.86
CA SER A 37 -12.33 -2.92 19.55
C SER A 37 -13.13 -3.03 20.85
N GLY A 38 -12.42 -3.15 21.97
CA GLY A 38 -13.02 -3.46 23.27
C GLY A 38 -13.75 -4.80 23.26
N LYS A 39 -15.09 -4.76 23.40
CA LYS A 39 -15.96 -5.95 23.40
C LYS A 39 -16.63 -6.24 22.04
N LYS A 40 -16.44 -5.38 21.03
CA LYS A 40 -17.12 -5.49 19.73
C LYS A 40 -16.13 -5.81 18.62
N TRP A 41 -16.63 -6.52 17.60
CA TRP A 41 -15.95 -6.71 16.33
C TRP A 41 -16.32 -5.57 15.38
N VAL A 42 -15.33 -4.96 14.77
CA VAL A 42 -15.48 -3.83 13.85
C VAL A 42 -14.88 -4.23 12.51
N LYS A 43 -15.62 -4.02 11.42
CA LYS A 43 -15.12 -4.27 10.06
C LYS A 43 -14.03 -3.27 9.70
N LEU A 44 -12.96 -3.75 9.08
CA LEU A 44 -11.86 -2.91 8.60
C LEU A 44 -12.18 -2.30 7.24
N LYS A 45 -11.61 -1.11 7.01
CA LYS A 45 -11.59 -0.37 5.75
C LYS A 45 -10.14 -0.01 5.39
N ILE A 46 -9.91 0.29 4.12
CA ILE A 46 -8.63 0.87 3.67
C ILE A 46 -8.38 2.19 4.42
N ASP A 47 -7.12 2.43 4.79
CA ASP A 47 -6.60 3.49 5.68
C ASP A 47 -6.93 3.36 7.16
N ASP A 48 -7.73 2.37 7.58
CA ASP A 48 -7.95 2.17 9.02
C ASP A 48 -6.61 1.92 9.73
N ARG A 49 -6.41 2.61 10.85
CA ARG A 49 -5.22 2.44 11.69
C ARG A 49 -5.53 1.53 12.87
N ILE A 50 -4.90 0.36 12.88
CA ILE A 50 -5.13 -0.69 13.88
C ILE A 50 -3.87 -0.92 14.73
N SER A 51 -4.03 -1.22 16.01
CA SER A 51 -2.87 -1.52 16.87
C SER A 51 -2.38 -2.94 16.63
N THR A 52 -1.06 -3.15 16.66
CA THR A 52 -0.43 -4.48 16.74
C THR A 52 -0.94 -5.32 17.92
N ASN A 53 -1.44 -4.68 18.99
CA ASN A 53 -1.99 -5.36 20.16
C ASN A 53 -3.46 -5.78 19.99
N SER A 54 -4.14 -5.37 18.91
CA SER A 54 -5.51 -5.76 18.62
C SER A 54 -5.60 -7.21 18.14
N THR A 55 -6.70 -7.88 18.49
CA THR A 55 -7.05 -9.19 17.92
C THR A 55 -7.76 -8.97 16.58
N ILE A 56 -7.25 -9.60 15.52
CA ILE A 56 -7.85 -9.59 14.19
C ILE A 56 -8.53 -10.93 13.93
N ARG A 57 -9.60 -10.90 13.15
CA ARG A 57 -10.31 -12.07 12.65
C ARG A 57 -10.41 -11.99 11.13
N VAL A 58 -9.89 -13.01 10.45
CA VAL A 58 -10.00 -13.23 9.01
C VAL A 58 -10.69 -14.59 8.83
N LYS A 59 -11.96 -14.61 8.42
CA LYS A 59 -12.83 -15.79 8.58
C LYS A 59 -12.53 -16.91 7.58
N SER A 60 -12.51 -16.62 6.28
CA SER A 60 -12.24 -17.65 5.25
C SER A 60 -10.76 -17.89 5.10
N ILE A 61 -10.34 -19.08 4.69
CA ILE A 61 -8.92 -19.40 4.38
C ILE A 61 -8.43 -18.65 3.14
N GLU A 62 -9.34 -18.34 2.21
CA GLU A 62 -9.06 -17.61 0.96
C GLU A 62 -8.97 -16.09 1.16
N ASP A 63 -9.47 -15.59 2.31
CA ASP A 63 -9.43 -14.17 2.65
C ASP A 63 -8.01 -13.77 3.07
N TYR A 64 -7.70 -12.47 2.98
CA TYR A 64 -6.46 -11.92 3.53
C TYR A 64 -6.60 -10.44 3.82
N VAL A 65 -5.67 -9.91 4.61
CA VAL A 65 -5.49 -8.46 4.80
C VAL A 65 -4.02 -8.10 4.65
N GLU A 66 -3.76 -6.95 4.05
CA GLU A 66 -2.44 -6.34 3.91
C GLU A 66 -2.36 -5.11 4.80
N LEU A 67 -1.33 -5.11 5.66
CA LEU A 67 -1.08 -4.09 6.65
C LEU A 67 0.26 -3.42 6.35
N LEU A 68 0.24 -2.11 6.18
CA LEU A 68 1.44 -1.28 6.08
C LEU A 68 1.97 -1.00 7.48
N MET A 69 3.20 -1.45 7.71
CA MET A 69 3.97 -1.24 8.92
C MET A 69 4.58 0.17 8.93
N PRO A 70 4.96 0.72 10.11
CA PRO A 70 5.60 2.03 10.21
C PRO A 70 6.94 2.15 9.47
N ASP A 71 7.61 1.03 9.21
CA ASP A 71 8.86 0.95 8.43
C ASP A 71 8.62 0.84 6.91
N ASN A 72 7.37 1.08 6.46
CA ASN A 72 6.90 0.94 5.08
C ASN A 72 6.93 -0.49 4.52
N THR A 73 7.13 -1.51 5.36
CA THR A 73 6.95 -2.90 4.93
C THR A 73 5.47 -3.28 4.91
N ILE A 74 5.09 -4.20 4.04
CA ILE A 74 3.73 -4.73 3.98
C ILE A 74 3.75 -6.14 4.55
N VAL A 75 2.85 -6.39 5.50
CA VAL A 75 2.60 -7.71 6.05
C VAL A 75 1.23 -8.18 5.59
N ARG A 76 1.18 -9.36 4.96
CA ARG A 76 -0.07 -10.03 4.61
C ARG A 76 -0.45 -11.03 5.71
N ILE A 77 -1.62 -10.86 6.31
CA ILE A 77 -2.19 -11.84 7.24
C ILE A 77 -3.15 -12.73 6.43
N PRO A 78 -2.85 -14.04 6.29
CA PRO A 78 -3.72 -14.97 5.59
C PRO A 78 -4.97 -15.28 6.42
N GLY A 79 -5.95 -15.84 5.75
CA GLY A 79 -7.23 -16.14 6.34
C GLY A 79 -7.30 -17.42 7.17
N GLY A 80 -8.46 -17.64 7.79
CA GLY A 80 -8.68 -18.72 8.75
C GLY A 80 -8.04 -18.47 10.11
N VAL A 81 -7.84 -17.20 10.50
CA VAL A 81 -7.14 -16.82 11.74
C VAL A 81 -7.98 -15.90 12.61
N GLU A 82 -7.91 -16.11 13.92
CA GLU A 82 -8.39 -15.19 14.96
C GLU A 82 -7.31 -15.08 16.05
N GLU A 83 -6.48 -14.04 16.00
CA GLU A 83 -5.33 -13.91 16.90
C GLU A 83 -4.87 -12.46 17.03
N LYS A 84 -4.06 -12.15 18.05
CA LYS A 84 -3.36 -10.86 18.15
C LYS A 84 -2.42 -10.65 16.98
N ILE A 85 -2.50 -9.45 16.38
CA ILE A 85 -1.70 -9.08 15.20
C ILE A 85 -0.19 -9.22 15.47
N ALA A 86 0.29 -8.79 16.64
CA ALA A 86 1.71 -8.91 17.01
C ALA A 86 2.23 -10.36 16.99
N LEU A 87 1.39 -11.35 17.38
CA LEU A 87 1.77 -12.76 17.34
C LEU A 87 1.83 -13.28 15.92
N LEU A 88 0.85 -12.89 15.09
CA LEU A 88 0.82 -13.26 13.68
C LEU A 88 2.07 -12.73 12.96
N ILE A 89 2.41 -11.45 13.13
CA ILE A 89 3.61 -10.84 12.53
C ILE A 89 4.89 -11.53 13.00
N LYS A 90 5.02 -11.82 14.30
CA LYS A 90 6.20 -12.49 14.86
C LYS A 90 6.41 -13.90 14.31
N ASN A 91 5.31 -14.60 14.06
CA ASN A 91 5.31 -15.99 13.58
C ASN A 91 5.46 -16.09 12.06
N GLN A 92 5.41 -14.98 11.32
CA GLN A 92 5.70 -15.02 9.90
C GLN A 92 7.18 -15.35 9.67
N PRO A 93 7.48 -16.19 8.65
CA PRO A 93 8.85 -16.37 8.24
C PRO A 93 9.40 -14.98 7.91
N LYS A 94 10.45 -14.57 8.63
CA LYS A 94 11.13 -13.30 8.35
C LYS A 94 11.53 -13.34 6.89
N THR A 95 10.94 -12.47 6.08
CA THR A 95 11.26 -12.34 4.67
C THR A 95 12.76 -12.20 4.58
N SER A 96 13.43 -13.20 4.00
CA SER A 96 14.88 -13.12 3.81
C SER A 96 15.10 -11.86 2.97
N LYS A 97 15.97 -10.96 3.43
CA LYS A 97 16.33 -9.69 2.78
C LYS A 97 16.51 -9.89 1.27
N LYS A 98 15.45 -9.72 0.46
CA LYS A 98 15.47 -9.58 -1.00
C LYS A 98 14.11 -9.61 -1.71
N ASP A 99 12.98 -9.39 -1.04
CA ASP A 99 11.86 -8.83 -1.82
C ASP A 99 12.16 -7.33 -1.99
N PRO A 100 12.31 -6.84 -3.23
CA PRO A 100 12.64 -5.45 -3.46
C PRO A 100 11.51 -4.62 -2.86
N ALA A 101 11.80 -3.91 -1.76
CA ALA A 101 11.17 -2.63 -1.54
C ALA A 101 11.41 -1.87 -2.85
N PHE A 102 10.36 -1.73 -3.67
CA PHE A 102 10.46 -1.18 -5.00
C PHE A 102 11.29 0.09 -4.91
N LEU A 103 12.41 0.09 -5.64
CA LEU A 103 13.26 1.25 -5.83
C LEU A 103 12.34 2.40 -6.20
N VAL A 104 12.18 3.36 -5.30
CA VAL A 104 11.88 4.73 -5.69
C VAL A 104 12.97 5.06 -6.68
N VAL A 105 12.62 5.04 -7.96
CA VAL A 105 13.53 5.48 -9.00
C VAL A 105 13.61 6.99 -8.83
N GLU A 106 14.50 7.45 -7.95
CA GLU A 106 15.12 8.73 -8.14
C GLU A 106 15.79 8.64 -9.52
N ARG A 107 15.09 9.16 -10.54
CA ARG A 107 15.73 9.50 -11.80
C ARG A 107 16.70 10.63 -11.48
N THR A 108 17.90 10.24 -11.08
CA THR A 108 19.10 11.04 -11.26
C THR A 108 19.05 11.55 -12.70
N GLY A 109 19.04 12.88 -12.82
CA GLY A 109 19.04 13.57 -14.09
C GLY A 109 20.10 12.99 -15.00
N VAL A 110 19.68 12.60 -16.20
CA VAL A 110 20.59 12.26 -17.28
C VAL A 110 21.28 13.55 -17.71
N ALA A 111 22.42 13.83 -17.08
CA ALA A 111 23.40 14.80 -17.56
C ALA A 111 24.73 14.06 -17.73
N GLY A 112 25.17 13.94 -18.99
CA GLY A 112 26.56 13.64 -19.32
C GLY A 112 26.81 12.38 -20.15
N VAL A 113 26.29 12.31 -21.38
CA VAL A 113 27.00 11.56 -22.43
C VAL A 113 27.71 12.59 -23.29
N ARG A 114 29.03 12.70 -23.10
CA ARG A 114 29.93 13.45 -23.97
C ARG A 114 29.95 12.80 -25.36
N GLY A 115 29.71 13.62 -26.38
CA GLY A 115 30.38 13.57 -27.68
C GLY A 115 29.94 12.47 -28.65
N GLY A 116 29.13 12.85 -29.63
CA GLY A 116 28.90 12.07 -30.86
C GLY A 116 27.91 12.80 -31.75
N ILE A 117 28.42 13.47 -32.79
CA ILE A 117 27.66 14.33 -33.71
C ILE A 117 26.67 13.45 -34.51
N GLY A 118 25.41 13.46 -34.09
CA GLY A 118 24.26 13.00 -34.87
C GLY A 118 23.27 14.15 -34.97
N ARG A 119 22.77 14.43 -36.18
CA ARG A 119 21.74 15.45 -36.43
C ARG A 119 20.60 15.30 -35.42
N PRO A 120 20.07 16.40 -34.83
CA PRO A 120 18.92 16.30 -33.94
C PRO A 120 17.74 15.79 -34.76
N GLY A 121 17.37 14.53 -34.54
CA GLY A 121 16.02 14.06 -34.88
C GLY A 121 14.99 14.92 -34.13
N PRO A 122 13.74 14.98 -34.63
CA PRO A 122 12.68 15.71 -33.94
C PRO A 122 12.69 15.27 -32.47
N LYS A 123 12.80 16.25 -31.57
CA LYS A 123 12.77 16.02 -30.12
C LYS A 123 11.68 15.02 -29.84
N ALA A 124 12.03 13.87 -29.25
CA ALA A 124 11.04 13.00 -28.65
C ALA A 124 10.15 13.92 -27.83
N GLN A 125 8.87 13.97 -28.20
CA GLN A 125 7.87 14.66 -27.39
C GLN A 125 8.13 14.18 -25.98
N ASN A 126 8.40 15.11 -25.07
CA ASN A 126 8.34 14.85 -23.64
C ASN A 126 6.88 14.49 -23.38
N VAL A 127 6.50 13.25 -23.68
CA VAL A 127 5.29 12.66 -23.14
C VAL A 127 5.61 12.60 -21.65
N GLN A 128 5.18 13.61 -20.91
CA GLN A 128 5.03 13.47 -19.48
C GLN A 128 4.02 12.34 -19.32
N VAL A 129 4.56 11.13 -19.23
CA VAL A 129 3.78 9.96 -18.89
C VAL A 129 3.27 10.25 -17.48
N LYS A 130 2.01 10.67 -17.40
CA LYS A 130 1.33 10.79 -16.12
C LYS A 130 1.32 9.40 -15.51
N LYS A 131 1.64 9.34 -14.23
CA LYS A 131 1.69 8.10 -13.45
C LYS A 131 0.71 8.16 -12.30
N ALA A 132 0.27 7.00 -11.86
CA ALA A 132 -0.46 6.84 -10.61
C ALA A 132 0.20 5.76 -9.73
N ILE A 133 0.04 5.87 -8.42
CA ILE A 133 0.60 4.94 -7.44
C ILE A 133 -0.55 4.24 -6.73
N VAL A 134 -0.53 2.90 -6.66
CA VAL A 134 -1.52 2.15 -5.88
C VAL A 134 -1.36 2.46 -4.40
N LYS A 135 -2.41 3.00 -3.78
CA LYS A 135 -2.47 3.31 -2.34
C LYS A 135 -3.45 2.43 -1.57
N GLY A 136 -4.16 1.55 -2.26
CA GLY A 136 -4.84 0.43 -1.63
C GLY A 136 -5.87 -0.22 -2.52
N PHE A 137 -6.37 -1.37 -2.12
CA PHE A 137 -7.31 -2.13 -2.93
C PHE A 137 -8.16 -3.11 -2.12
N VAL A 138 -9.35 -3.43 -2.63
CA VAL A 138 -10.23 -4.46 -2.08
C VAL A 138 -10.52 -5.46 -3.18
N GLY A 139 -10.29 -6.75 -2.92
CA GLY A 139 -10.45 -7.78 -3.94
C GLY A 139 -9.20 -7.98 -4.81
N GLU A 140 -9.32 -8.90 -5.77
CA GLU A 140 -8.30 -9.09 -6.80
C GLU A 140 -8.44 -8.03 -7.91
N CYS A 141 -7.50 -7.09 -7.96
CA CYS A 141 -7.37 -6.13 -9.06
C CYS A 141 -6.19 -6.51 -9.94
N LYS A 142 -6.35 -6.45 -11.27
CA LYS A 142 -5.31 -6.83 -12.24
C LYS A 142 -4.98 -5.67 -13.17
N ILE A 143 -3.75 -5.64 -13.66
CA ILE A 143 -3.26 -4.67 -14.63
C ILE A 143 -2.59 -5.40 -15.79
N LEU A 144 -2.78 -4.90 -17.00
CA LEU A 144 -2.09 -5.38 -18.19
C LEU A 144 -0.81 -4.55 -18.40
N ILE A 145 0.34 -5.21 -18.28
CA ILE A 145 1.65 -4.61 -18.54
C ILE A 145 2.32 -5.47 -19.60
N ASN A 146 2.67 -4.87 -20.75
CA ASN A 146 3.29 -5.57 -21.89
C ASN A 146 2.53 -6.87 -22.27
N ASP A 147 1.21 -6.79 -22.40
CA ASP A 147 0.31 -7.90 -22.72
C ASP A 147 0.23 -9.02 -21.65
N ILE A 148 0.77 -8.80 -20.45
CA ILE A 148 0.70 -9.75 -19.33
C ILE A 148 -0.19 -9.20 -18.21
N TRP A 149 -1.19 -9.98 -17.80
CA TRP A 149 -2.03 -9.68 -16.65
C TRP A 149 -1.27 -9.93 -15.35
N THR A 150 -1.09 -8.88 -14.56
CA THR A 150 -0.37 -8.89 -13.28
C THR A 150 -1.31 -8.45 -12.16
N ASN A 151 -1.21 -9.06 -10.98
CA ASN A 151 -1.96 -8.60 -9.81
C ASN A 151 -1.40 -7.26 -9.31
N LEU A 152 -2.29 -6.33 -8.96
CA LEU A 152 -1.88 -5.08 -8.33
C LEU A 152 -1.33 -5.33 -6.93
N THR A 153 -0.29 -4.57 -6.58
CA THR A 153 0.28 -4.53 -5.24
C THR A 153 0.36 -3.08 -4.76
N TYR A 154 0.34 -2.87 -3.45
CA TYR A 154 0.50 -1.53 -2.89
C TYR A 154 1.85 -0.92 -3.28
N GLY A 155 1.85 0.36 -3.64
CA GLY A 155 3.03 1.09 -4.10
C GLY A 155 3.38 0.88 -5.57
N MET A 156 2.68 -0.02 -6.30
CA MET A 156 2.91 -0.21 -7.73
C MET A 156 2.62 1.10 -8.50
N GLU A 157 3.57 1.49 -9.36
CA GLU A 157 3.38 2.60 -10.29
C GLU A 157 2.67 2.12 -11.56
N LEU A 158 1.63 2.85 -11.96
CA LEU A 158 0.83 2.59 -13.15
C LEU A 158 1.01 3.76 -14.13
N ASP A 159 1.33 3.44 -15.38
CA ASP A 159 1.28 4.38 -16.49
C ASP A 159 -0.18 4.59 -16.89
N TYR A 160 -0.55 5.81 -17.29
CA TYR A 160 -1.90 6.13 -17.74
C TYR A 160 -2.34 5.33 -18.97
N THR A 161 -1.38 4.82 -19.74
CA THR A 161 -1.60 3.93 -20.89
C THR A 161 -1.87 2.47 -20.51
N ASN A 162 -1.57 2.05 -19.27
CA ASN A 162 -1.84 0.68 -18.86
C ASN A 162 -3.35 0.43 -18.73
N LYS A 163 -3.80 -0.74 -19.20
CA LYS A 163 -5.17 -1.20 -19.02
C LYS A 163 -5.33 -1.79 -17.63
N ILE A 164 -6.25 -1.23 -16.84
CA ILE A 164 -6.56 -1.72 -15.50
C ILE A 164 -7.89 -2.49 -15.58
N MET A 165 -7.95 -3.64 -14.92
CA MET A 165 -9.14 -4.46 -14.83
C MET A 165 -9.51 -4.74 -13.36
N ILE A 166 -10.76 -4.40 -13.03
CA ILE A 166 -11.46 -4.77 -11.79
C ILE A 166 -12.69 -5.57 -12.23
N SER A 167 -12.75 -6.84 -11.89
CA SER A 167 -13.76 -7.77 -12.44
C SER A 167 -15.12 -7.73 -11.74
N THR A 168 -15.20 -7.18 -10.52
CA THR A 168 -16.37 -7.34 -9.64
C THR A 168 -16.79 -6.02 -9.00
N SER A 169 -18.10 -5.82 -8.81
CA SER A 169 -18.69 -4.56 -8.30
C SER A 169 -18.33 -4.20 -6.86
N ASN A 170 -17.90 -5.18 -6.06
CA ASN A 170 -17.54 -4.96 -4.64
C ASN A 170 -16.05 -4.64 -4.45
N TYR A 171 -15.32 -4.43 -5.54
CA TYR A 171 -13.88 -4.21 -5.51
C TYR A 171 -13.58 -2.72 -5.65
N LEU A 172 -12.46 -2.34 -5.05
CA LEU A 172 -12.01 -0.95 -4.96
C LEU A 172 -10.53 -0.92 -5.32
N LEU A 173 -10.13 0.09 -6.08
CA LEU A 173 -8.74 0.45 -6.29
C LEU A 173 -8.55 1.93 -5.93
N ARG A 174 -7.62 2.21 -5.02
CA ARG A 174 -7.24 3.56 -4.64
C ARG A 174 -5.91 3.93 -5.26
N LEU A 175 -5.89 5.06 -5.96
CA LEU A 175 -4.73 5.55 -6.68
C LEU A 175 -4.36 6.97 -6.23
N GLN A 176 -3.06 7.23 -6.06
CA GLN A 176 -2.53 8.57 -5.97
C GLN A 176 -2.04 9.01 -7.36
N LEU A 177 -2.61 10.07 -7.91
CA LEU A 177 -2.23 10.64 -9.19
C LEU A 177 -0.94 11.47 -9.06
N SER A 178 -0.35 11.85 -10.20
CA SER A 178 0.91 12.61 -10.24
C SER A 178 0.85 13.99 -9.59
N ASP A 179 -0.35 14.57 -9.47
CA ASP A 179 -0.61 15.84 -8.78
C ASP A 179 -0.79 15.68 -7.26
N GLY A 180 -0.71 14.43 -6.76
CA GLY A 180 -0.90 14.08 -5.36
C GLY A 180 -2.34 13.77 -4.97
N ASN A 181 -3.32 13.99 -5.85
CA ASN A 181 -4.72 13.72 -5.58
C ASN A 181 -4.99 12.22 -5.46
N ILE A 182 -5.90 11.85 -4.56
CA ILE A 182 -6.35 10.47 -4.38
C ILE A 182 -7.66 10.28 -5.15
N THR A 183 -7.68 9.28 -6.03
CA THR A 183 -8.90 8.82 -6.70
C THR A 183 -9.23 7.38 -6.28
N ASN A 184 -10.51 7.03 -6.32
CA ASN A 184 -11.03 5.71 -6.00
C ASN A 184 -11.80 5.17 -7.20
N ILE A 185 -11.35 4.05 -7.75
CA ILE A 185 -12.00 3.34 -8.84
C ILE A 185 -12.79 2.19 -8.24
N TYR A 186 -14.09 2.17 -8.49
CA TYR A 186 -14.99 1.10 -8.07
C TYR A 186 -15.27 0.19 -9.25
N GLY A 187 -15.24 -1.13 -9.01
CA GLY A 187 -15.53 -2.10 -10.05
C GLY A 187 -17.02 -2.18 -10.44
N PRO A 188 -17.34 -2.95 -11.49
CA PRO A 188 -16.38 -3.49 -12.46
C PRO A 188 -15.82 -2.36 -13.35
N PHE A 189 -14.55 -2.48 -13.70
CA PHE A 189 -13.82 -1.50 -14.50
C PHE A 189 -12.87 -2.21 -15.46
N GLU A 190 -12.87 -1.85 -16.74
CA GLU A 190 -11.98 -2.48 -17.74
C GLU A 190 -11.59 -1.47 -18.84
N LYS A 191 -10.76 -0.49 -18.49
CA LYS A 191 -10.30 0.58 -19.38
C LYS A 191 -8.89 1.03 -19.03
N THR A 192 -8.29 1.90 -19.83
CA THR A 192 -7.04 2.55 -19.42
C THR A 192 -7.30 3.57 -18.31
N LEU A 193 -6.28 3.89 -17.52
CA LEU A 193 -6.41 4.92 -16.48
C LEU A 193 -6.69 6.31 -17.11
N GLU A 194 -6.13 6.57 -18.29
CA GLU A 194 -6.44 7.78 -19.05
C GLU A 194 -7.93 7.88 -19.42
N GLU A 195 -8.53 6.81 -19.91
CA GLU A 195 -9.95 6.76 -20.28
C GLU A 195 -10.87 6.97 -19.07
N PHE A 196 -10.49 6.46 -17.89
CA PHE A 196 -11.25 6.68 -16.66
C PHE A 196 -11.27 8.15 -16.27
N LEU A 197 -10.08 8.78 -16.18
CA LEU A 197 -9.95 10.14 -15.70
C LEU A 197 -10.56 11.18 -16.65
N LYS A 198 -10.57 10.90 -17.96
CA LYS A 198 -11.25 11.76 -18.95
C LYS A 198 -12.77 11.74 -18.87
N SER A 199 -13.37 10.70 -18.26
CA SER A 199 -14.82 10.59 -18.16
C SER A 199 -15.43 11.38 -17.00
N GLU A 200 -14.60 11.98 -16.15
CA GLU A 200 -15.01 12.80 -15.00
C GLU A 200 -14.96 14.32 -15.27
N GLU A 201 -14.48 14.77 -16.44
CA GLU A 201 -14.52 16.18 -16.92
C GLU A 201 -15.76 16.44 -17.79
#